data_AF-A0A1Q2HXI0-F1
#
_entry.id   AF-A0A1Q2HXI0-F1
#
_cell.length_a   1.000
_cell.length_b   1.000
_cell.length_c   1.000
_cell.angle_alpha   90.00
_cell.angle_beta   90.00
_cell.angle_gamma   90.00
#
_symmetry.space_group_name_H-M   'P 1'
#
loop_
_entity.id
_entity.type
_entity.pdbx_description
1 polymer ?
#
loop_
_entity_poly.entity_id
_entity_poly.type
_entity_poly.pdbx_seq_one_letter_code
_entity_poly.pdbx_strand_id
1 'polypeptide(L)'
;MNSNFRLMGSGVAAVLALGSLAGCADDAALDGTYTHVASNPSATDSSQIFTQLTINGADCVLLDRAVPAADGDVAGEEMEQECQVGDNALVFRSGDSEAEVPFERTANGDIRLGMGSETVLTKQ
;
A
#
# COMPACT_ATOMS: atom_id res chain seq x y z
N MET A 1 53.46 11.50 47.36
CA MET A 1 52.10 11.34 47.93
C MET A 1 51.23 12.47 47.40
N ASN A 2 50.29 12.14 46.51
CA ASN A 2 48.96 12.77 46.36
C ASN A 2 48.32 12.21 45.09
N SER A 3 47.61 11.10 45.28
CA SER A 3 46.63 10.58 44.33
C SER A 3 45.37 11.44 44.41
N ASN A 4 44.80 11.82 43.27
CA ASN A 4 43.40 12.26 43.18
C ASN A 4 42.81 11.76 41.86
N PHE A 5 42.45 10.49 41.88
CA PHE A 5 41.55 9.85 40.92
C PHE A 5 40.13 10.05 41.44
N ARG A 6 39.31 10.83 40.72
CA ARG A 6 37.89 10.95 41.00
C ARG A 6 37.11 10.26 39.88
N LEU A 7 36.78 8.99 40.10
CA LEU A 7 35.61 8.36 39.50
C LEU A 7 34.43 8.59 40.44
N MET A 8 33.48 9.41 40.00
CA MET A 8 32.10 9.50 40.49
C MET A 8 31.24 9.06 39.31
N GLY A 9 30.25 8.18 39.40
CA GLY A 9 29.70 7.45 40.53
C GLY A 9 28.79 6.34 39.97
N SER A 10 28.52 5.37 40.82
CA SER A 10 27.65 4.21 40.59
C SER A 10 26.20 4.58 40.24
N GLY A 11 25.56 3.73 39.43
CA GLY A 11 24.22 3.26 39.80
C GLY A 11 23.20 3.10 38.66
N VAL A 12 22.78 1.83 38.50
CA VAL A 12 21.47 1.35 38.01
C VAL A 12 21.31 1.10 36.50
N ALA A 13 21.60 -0.16 36.16
CA ALA A 13 20.87 -1.11 35.31
C ALA A 13 19.57 -0.70 34.59
N ALA A 14 19.44 -1.29 33.39
CA ALA A 14 18.22 -1.59 32.63
C ALA A 14 17.42 -0.35 32.18
N VAL A 15 17.16 -0.17 30.89
CA VAL A 15 16.14 -0.94 30.18
C VAL A 15 16.64 -1.33 28.79
N LEU A 16 16.48 -2.61 28.52
CA LEU A 16 16.38 -3.24 27.21
C LEU A 16 15.60 -2.32 26.26
N ALA A 17 16.25 -1.65 25.31
CA ALA A 17 15.57 -1.23 24.09
C ALA A 17 15.40 -2.47 23.17
N LEU A 18 14.80 -3.53 23.69
CA LEU A 18 14.03 -4.49 22.91
C LEU A 18 12.65 -3.86 22.78
N GLY A 19 12.45 -3.05 21.74
CA GLY A 19 11.22 -2.30 21.66
C GLY A 19 11.02 -1.48 20.39
N SER A 20 11.44 -2.00 19.23
CA SER A 20 10.88 -1.58 17.94
C SER A 20 11.17 -2.62 16.86
N LEU A 21 10.95 -3.89 17.18
CA LEU A 21 10.74 -4.96 16.19
C LEU A 21 9.32 -5.57 16.32
N ALA A 22 8.45 -4.93 17.11
CA ALA A 22 7.02 -5.27 17.16
C ALA A 22 6.29 -4.35 16.17
N GLY A 23 6.23 -4.78 14.91
CA GLY A 23 5.44 -4.15 13.86
C GLY A 23 5.72 -4.74 12.47
N CYS A 24 6.96 -5.13 12.19
CA CYS A 24 7.38 -5.49 10.82
C CYS A 24 7.11 -6.95 10.43
N ALA A 25 5.99 -7.55 10.84
CA ALA A 25 5.65 -8.92 10.45
C ALA A 25 4.34 -9.03 9.65
N ASP A 26 3.51 -7.98 9.65
CA ASP A 26 2.23 -8.00 8.93
C ASP A 26 2.27 -7.18 7.62
N ASP A 27 3.12 -6.15 7.51
CA ASP A 27 3.26 -5.34 6.28
C ASP A 27 3.74 -6.15 5.07
N ALA A 28 4.71 -7.05 5.26
CA ALA A 28 5.20 -7.93 4.19
C ALA A 28 4.16 -8.99 3.75
N ALA A 29 3.04 -9.14 4.46
CA ALA A 29 2.00 -10.10 4.11
C ALA A 29 1.13 -9.64 2.91
N LEU A 30 1.19 -8.35 2.57
CA LEU A 30 0.45 -7.72 1.46
C LEU A 30 1.31 -7.49 0.22
N ASP A 31 2.62 -7.74 0.28
CA ASP A 31 3.51 -7.58 -0.87
C ASP A 31 3.01 -8.39 -2.07
N GLY A 32 2.98 -7.73 -3.22
CA GLY A 32 2.58 -8.33 -4.48
C GLY A 32 1.94 -7.35 -5.45
N THR A 33 1.58 -7.91 -6.61
CA THR A 33 0.86 -7.21 -7.66
C THR A 33 -0.55 -7.77 -7.74
N TYR A 34 -1.53 -6.88 -7.75
CA TYR A 34 -2.94 -7.20 -7.78
C TYR A 34 -3.58 -6.50 -8.97
N THR A 35 -4.44 -7.19 -9.71
CA THR A 35 -5.05 -6.61 -10.91
C THR A 35 -6.55 -6.81 -10.94
N HIS A 36 -7.22 -5.88 -11.61
CA HIS A 36 -8.64 -5.95 -11.92
C HIS A 36 -8.88 -5.42 -13.33
N VAL A 37 -9.84 -6.02 -14.03
CA VAL A 37 -10.30 -5.52 -15.32
C VAL A 37 -11.81 -5.38 -15.24
N ALA A 38 -12.29 -4.17 -15.46
CA ALA A 38 -13.71 -3.85 -15.53
C ALA A 38 -14.05 -3.24 -16.90
N SER A 39 -15.31 -3.34 -17.31
CA SER A 39 -15.79 -2.51 -18.42
C SER A 39 -15.77 -1.03 -18.02
N ASN A 40 -15.40 -0.15 -18.95
CA ASN A 40 -15.54 1.28 -18.74
C ASN A 40 -17.04 1.60 -18.47
N PRO A 41 -17.38 2.33 -17.40
CA PRO A 41 -18.76 2.63 -17.06
C PRO A 41 -19.45 3.57 -18.08
N SER A 42 -18.67 4.22 -18.95
CA SER A 42 -19.21 5.06 -20.01
C SER A 42 -19.89 4.22 -21.10
N ALA A 43 -21.20 4.42 -21.29
CA ALA A 43 -22.00 3.67 -22.26
C ALA A 43 -21.56 3.86 -23.73
N THR A 44 -20.78 4.90 -24.02
CA THR A 44 -20.25 5.20 -25.36
C THR A 44 -18.81 4.73 -25.57
N ASP A 45 -18.17 4.21 -24.52
CA ASP A 45 -16.78 3.77 -24.56
C ASP A 45 -16.72 2.27 -24.28
N SER A 46 -16.42 1.49 -25.31
CA SER A 46 -16.31 0.04 -25.21
C SER A 46 -15.00 -0.43 -24.58
N SER A 47 -14.10 0.48 -24.19
CA SER A 47 -12.85 0.11 -23.51
C SER A 47 -13.10 -0.58 -22.17
N GLN A 48 -12.06 -1.24 -21.68
CA GLN A 48 -11.97 -1.76 -20.34
C GLN A 48 -11.06 -0.85 -19.52
N ILE A 49 -11.26 -0.81 -18.22
CA ILE A 49 -10.31 -0.21 -17.28
C ILE A 49 -9.52 -1.35 -16.66
N PHE A 50 -8.21 -1.32 -16.89
CA PHE A 50 -7.25 -2.14 -16.17
C PHE A 50 -6.75 -1.35 -14.97
N THR A 51 -6.92 -1.93 -13.79
CA THR A 51 -6.39 -1.41 -12.54
C THR A 51 -5.32 -2.38 -12.04
N GLN A 52 -4.16 -1.86 -11.66
CA GLN A 52 -3.09 -2.61 -11.03
C GLN A 52 -2.66 -1.91 -9.75
N LEU A 53 -2.64 -2.66 -8.65
CA LEU A 53 -2.07 -2.23 -7.37
C LEU A 53 -0.81 -3.03 -7.12
N THR A 54 0.31 -2.35 -6.91
CA THR A 54 1.57 -2.96 -6.47
C THR A 54 1.87 -2.50 -5.06
N ILE A 55 2.11 -3.44 -4.15
CA ILE A 55 2.47 -3.18 -2.75
C ILE A 55 3.88 -3.73 -2.50
N ASN A 56 4.72 -2.92 -1.85
CA ASN A 56 6.06 -3.27 -1.42
C ASN A 56 6.34 -2.67 -0.03
N GLY A 57 6.12 -3.47 1.01
CA GLY A 57 6.12 -3.03 2.39
C GLY A 57 4.98 -2.02 2.63
N ALA A 58 5.34 -0.85 3.16
CA ALA A 58 4.39 0.22 3.42
C ALA A 58 4.09 1.10 2.20
N ASP A 59 4.84 0.94 1.10
CA ASP A 59 4.68 1.74 -0.11
C ASP A 59 3.81 0.99 -1.13
N CYS A 60 2.95 1.73 -1.84
CA CYS A 60 2.16 1.17 -2.92
C CYS A 60 2.00 2.11 -4.10
N VAL A 61 1.70 1.52 -5.26
CA VAL A 61 1.42 2.23 -6.50
C VAL A 61 0.14 1.66 -7.10
N LEU A 62 -0.84 2.54 -7.37
CA LEU A 62 -2.05 2.23 -8.10
C LEU A 62 -1.95 2.79 -9.51
N LEU A 63 -2.11 1.92 -10.51
CA LEU A 63 -2.09 2.24 -11.92
C LEU A 63 -3.46 1.94 -12.50
N ASP A 64 -4.08 2.96 -13.09
CA ASP A 64 -5.33 2.84 -13.85
C ASP A 64 -5.06 3.20 -15.31
N ARG A 65 -5.52 2.33 -16.22
CA ARG A 65 -5.37 2.54 -17.65
C ARG A 65 -6.59 2.06 -18.40
N ALA A 66 -7.07 2.87 -19.34
CA ALA A 66 -8.05 2.41 -20.32
C ALA A 66 -7.37 1.49 -21.35
N VAL A 67 -7.82 0.24 -21.40
CA VAL A 67 -7.38 -0.76 -22.36
C VAL A 67 -8.48 -0.92 -23.41
N PRO A 68 -8.16 -0.79 -24.70
CA PRO A 68 -9.17 -0.95 -25.72
C PRO A 68 -9.70 -2.39 -25.78
N ALA A 69 -11.00 -2.53 -26.06
CA ALA A 69 -11.63 -3.86 -26.15
C ALA A 69 -11.42 -4.56 -27.50
N ALA A 70 -10.87 -3.87 -28.50
CA ALA A 70 -10.59 -4.40 -29.82
C ALA A 70 -9.17 -4.00 -30.29
N ASP A 71 -8.54 -4.90 -31.07
CA ASP A 71 -7.25 -4.64 -31.70
C ASP A 71 -7.34 -3.44 -32.66
N GLY A 72 -6.51 -2.41 -32.42
CA GLY A 72 -6.37 -1.25 -33.30
C GLY A 72 -6.70 0.10 -32.64
N ASP A 73 -7.33 0.09 -31.48
CA ASP A 73 -7.55 1.30 -30.68
C ASP A 73 -6.31 1.64 -29.84
N VAL A 74 -6.05 2.93 -29.65
CA VAL A 74 -4.93 3.42 -28.84
C VAL A 74 -5.31 3.28 -27.38
N ALA A 75 -4.46 2.64 -26.58
CA ALA A 75 -4.70 2.60 -25.15
C ALA A 75 -4.75 4.01 -24.56
N GLY A 76 -5.65 4.22 -23.61
CA GLY A 76 -5.80 5.51 -22.95
C GLY A 76 -4.58 5.86 -22.11
N GLU A 77 -4.55 7.11 -21.68
CA GLU A 77 -3.52 7.61 -20.78
C GLU A 77 -3.49 6.76 -19.50
N GLU A 78 -2.28 6.47 -19.05
CA GLU A 78 -2.02 5.74 -17.82
C GLU A 78 -1.97 6.75 -16.67
N MET A 79 -2.77 6.51 -15.64
CA MET A 79 -2.77 7.29 -14.42
C MET A 79 -2.14 6.48 -13.30
N GLU A 80 -0.97 6.92 -12.86
CA GLU A 80 -0.25 6.34 -11.74
C GLU A 80 -0.44 7.20 -10.49
N GLN A 81 -0.72 6.56 -9.37
CA GLN A 81 -0.90 7.19 -8.07
C GLN A 81 -0.08 6.45 -7.01
N GLU A 82 0.82 7.16 -6.36
CA GLU A 82 1.54 6.64 -5.20
C GLU A 82 0.63 6.64 -3.96
N CYS A 83 0.73 5.59 -3.16
CA CYS A 83 0.00 5.43 -1.92
C CYS A 83 0.87 4.79 -0.84
N GLN A 84 0.38 4.83 0.39
CA GLN A 84 0.95 4.07 1.50
C GLN A 84 -0.08 3.08 2.05
N VAL A 85 0.40 1.90 2.44
CA VAL A 85 -0.40 0.90 3.13
C VAL A 85 -0.47 1.28 4.61
N GLY A 86 -1.66 1.66 5.06
CA GLY A 86 -2.00 1.77 6.48
C GLY A 86 -2.66 0.49 7.01
N ASP A 87 -3.02 0.48 8.29
CA ASP A 87 -3.53 -0.73 8.97
C ASP A 87 -4.74 -1.39 8.28
N ASN A 88 -5.65 -0.61 7.68
CA ASN A 88 -6.84 -1.11 6.98
C ASN A 88 -7.25 -0.23 5.78
N ALA A 89 -6.35 0.63 5.30
CA ALA A 89 -6.62 1.56 4.21
C ALA A 89 -5.37 1.83 3.39
N LEU A 90 -5.55 2.09 2.09
CA LEU A 90 -4.54 2.69 1.24
C LEU A 90 -4.67 4.21 1.38
N VAL A 91 -3.57 4.87 1.67
CA VAL A 91 -3.52 6.31 1.91
C VAL A 91 -2.88 6.98 0.71
N PHE A 92 -3.67 7.71 -0.06
CA PHE A 92 -3.23 8.49 -1.20
C PHE A 92 -3.00 9.94 -0.77
N ARG A 93 -1.84 10.50 -1.13
CA ARG A 93 -1.50 11.89 -0.78
C ARG A 93 -1.25 12.70 -2.04
N SER A 94 -1.84 13.89 -2.09
CA SER A 94 -1.61 14.85 -3.16
C SER A 94 -1.57 16.26 -2.58
N GLY A 95 -0.37 16.84 -2.51
CA GLY A 95 -0.15 18.11 -1.81
C GLY A 95 -0.56 18.01 -0.34
N ASP A 96 -1.44 18.92 0.09
CA ASP A 96 -1.99 18.95 1.46
C ASP A 96 -3.25 18.08 1.64
N SER A 97 -3.66 17.34 0.61
CA SER A 97 -4.85 16.46 0.66
C SER A 97 -4.46 15.01 0.85
N GLU A 98 -5.25 14.31 1.66
CA GLU A 98 -5.13 12.89 1.93
C GLU A 98 -6.47 12.21 1.69
N ALA A 99 -6.45 11.06 1.02
CA ALA A 99 -7.60 10.20 0.80
C ALA A 99 -7.29 8.79 1.31
N GLU A 100 -8.13 8.29 2.19
CA GLU A 100 -8.05 6.92 2.70
C GLU A 100 -9.05 6.04 1.96
N VAL A 101 -8.55 5.03 1.26
CA VAL A 101 -9.36 4.01 0.60
C VAL A 101 -9.30 2.75 1.46
N PRO A 102 -10.36 2.40 2.20
CA PRO A 102 -10.36 1.21 3.03
C PRO A 102 -10.16 -0.03 2.15
N PHE A 103 -9.54 -1.07 2.70
CA PHE A 103 -9.42 -2.34 2.01
C PHE A 103 -9.65 -3.53 2.94
N GLU A 104 -10.05 -4.65 2.36
CA GLU A 104 -10.15 -5.95 3.02
C GLU A 104 -9.34 -6.99 2.26
N ARG A 105 -8.66 -7.86 2.99
CA ARG A 105 -7.98 -9.02 2.40
C ARG A 105 -8.92 -10.21 2.34
N THR A 106 -9.01 -10.87 1.18
CA THR A 106 -9.80 -12.10 1.05
C THR A 106 -9.00 -13.31 1.53
N ALA A 107 -9.70 -14.42 1.79
CA ALA A 107 -9.06 -15.69 2.16
C ALA A 107 -8.10 -16.23 1.08
N ASN A 108 -8.28 -15.83 -0.18
CA ASN A 108 -7.41 -16.21 -1.29
C ASN A 108 -6.18 -15.30 -1.41
N GLY A 109 -6.09 -14.28 -0.56
CA GLY A 109 -5.01 -13.30 -0.59
C GLY A 109 -5.27 -12.11 -1.51
N ASP A 110 -6.44 -12.00 -2.15
CA ASP A 110 -6.86 -10.84 -2.95
C ASP A 110 -7.14 -9.62 -2.08
N ILE A 111 -7.19 -8.44 -2.71
CA ILE A 111 -7.53 -7.18 -2.05
C ILE A 111 -8.87 -6.68 -2.59
N ARG A 112 -9.82 -6.43 -1.70
CA ARG A 112 -11.05 -5.71 -1.99
C ARG A 112 -10.87 -4.28 -1.53
N LEU A 113 -10.85 -3.33 -2.46
CA LEU A 113 -10.90 -1.91 -2.12
C LEU A 113 -12.35 -1.53 -1.77
N GLY A 114 -12.54 -0.60 -0.85
CA GLY A 114 -13.82 -0.03 -0.45
C GLY A 114 -14.65 -0.86 0.55
N MET A 115 -15.83 -0.34 0.96
CA MET A 115 -16.71 -0.99 1.95
C MET A 115 -17.94 -1.63 1.28
N GLY A 116 -17.92 -2.96 1.14
CA GLY A 116 -19.12 -3.78 0.91
C GLY A 116 -19.50 -4.08 -0.55
N SER A 117 -19.06 -3.29 -1.53
CA SER A 117 -19.19 -3.65 -2.96
C SER A 117 -18.26 -2.83 -3.84
N GLU A 118 -16.96 -3.00 -3.65
CA GLU A 118 -15.97 -2.21 -4.37
C GLU A 118 -14.81 -3.14 -4.83
N THR A 119 -14.07 -2.65 -5.81
CA THR A 119 -13.20 -3.38 -6.73
C THR A 119 -12.38 -4.50 -6.06
N VAL A 120 -12.53 -5.73 -6.54
CA VAL A 120 -11.70 -6.87 -6.10
C VAL A 120 -10.52 -7.00 -7.05
N LEU A 121 -9.33 -6.71 -6.52
CA LEU A 121 -8.04 -6.85 -7.18
C LEU A 121 -7.48 -8.24 -6.87
N THR A 122 -7.29 -9.04 -7.90
CA THR A 122 -6.82 -10.43 -7.79
C THR A 122 -5.30 -10.47 -7.77
N LYS A 123 -4.73 -11.19 -6.80
CA LYS A 123 -3.28 -11.37 -6.72
C LYS A 123 -2.76 -12.12 -7.96
N GLN A 124 -1.69 -11.60 -8.58
CA GLN A 124 -1.03 -12.21 -9.74
C GLN A 124 0.06 -13.22 -9.34
#